data_AF-A0A328YV97-F1
#
_entry.id   AF-A0A328YV97-F1
#
_cell.length_a   1.000
_cell.length_b   1.000
_cell.length_c   1.000
_cell.angle_alpha   90.00
_cell.angle_beta   90.00
_cell.angle_gamma   90.00
#
_symmetry.space_group_name_H-M   'P 1'
#
loop_
_entity.id
_entity.type
_entity.pdbx_description
1 polymer ?
#
loop_
_entity_poly.entity_id
_entity_poly.type
_entity_poly.pdbx_seq_one_letter_code
_entity_poly.pdbx_strand_id
1 'polypeptide(L)'
;MARKAIRFHSFSSTLLAACMLAGATAVAVPALAQTVFIPPIEPEPGMWAFDGEMNGKPGRSLQIDMQNGRAMIVSYLGYRSDGSAVFLQASGLRAVDSSSFQGTLEEFRNGPAIGSGGTGSNGERAASTGPARSRSPSTPPPPAP
;
A
#
# COMPACT_ATOMS: atom_id res chain seq x y z
N MET A 1 -4.72 -4.72 -29.38
CA MET A 1 -5.05 -5.65 -28.29
C MET A 1 -4.03 -6.78 -28.28
N ALA A 2 -3.11 -6.80 -27.31
CA ALA A 2 -2.05 -7.80 -27.25
C ALA A 2 -2.18 -8.59 -25.93
N ARG A 3 -2.47 -9.89 -26.03
CA ARG A 3 -2.50 -10.82 -24.90
C ARG A 3 -1.13 -11.48 -24.79
N LYS A 4 -0.50 -11.42 -23.62
CA LYS A 4 0.78 -12.09 -23.34
C LYS A 4 0.49 -13.50 -22.85
N ALA A 5 0.80 -14.49 -23.69
CA ALA A 5 0.79 -15.91 -23.32
C ALA A 5 2.17 -16.30 -22.79
N ILE A 6 2.22 -16.96 -21.64
CA ILE A 6 3.43 -17.62 -21.12
C ILE A 6 3.12 -19.12 -21.13
N ARG A 7 3.82 -19.87 -21.99
CA ARG A 7 3.79 -21.32 -22.03
C ARG A 7 4.60 -21.85 -20.85
N PHE A 8 3.97 -22.65 -19.99
CA PHE A 8 4.70 -23.51 -19.06
C PHE A 8 5.23 -24.72 -19.83
N HIS A 9 6.53 -24.97 -19.69
CA HIS A 9 7.17 -26.17 -20.22
C HIS A 9 6.80 -27.38 -19.35
N SER A 10 6.39 -28.45 -20.01
CA SER A 10 6.04 -29.76 -19.49
C SER A 10 7.11 -30.32 -18.54
N PHE A 11 6.72 -30.67 -17.31
CA PHE A 11 7.50 -31.58 -16.48
C PHE A 11 7.21 -33.01 -16.94
N SER A 12 8.23 -33.70 -17.46
CA SER A 12 8.14 -35.11 -17.81
C SER A 12 7.89 -35.95 -16.57
N SER A 13 6.72 -36.57 -16.58
CA SER A 13 6.30 -37.66 -15.71
C SER A 13 7.13 -38.90 -16.01
N THR A 14 7.81 -39.46 -14.99
CA THR A 14 7.97 -40.89 -14.71
C THR A 14 9.07 -41.07 -13.66
N LEU A 15 8.71 -41.48 -12.43
CA LEU A 15 9.39 -42.60 -11.79
C LEU A 15 8.60 -43.08 -10.55
N LEU A 16 8.07 -44.28 -10.74
CA LEU A 16 7.80 -45.34 -9.77
C LEU A 16 6.87 -45.08 -8.58
N ALA A 17 5.64 -45.55 -8.78
CA ALA A 17 4.91 -46.29 -7.76
C ALA A 17 5.73 -47.50 -7.27
N ALA A 18 5.82 -47.70 -5.95
CA ALA A 18 5.70 -48.99 -5.26
C ALA A 18 6.18 -48.86 -3.80
N CYS A 19 5.24 -49.06 -2.86
CA CYS A 19 5.40 -49.84 -1.62
C CYS A 19 4.28 -49.45 -0.64
N MET A 20 3.07 -49.92 -0.94
CA MET A 20 2.07 -50.20 0.08
C MET A 20 2.45 -51.55 0.70
N LEU A 21 2.88 -51.59 1.96
CA LEU A 21 2.43 -52.62 2.92
C LEU A 21 2.88 -52.31 4.36
N ALA A 22 1.88 -52.38 5.24
CA ALA A 22 1.93 -52.81 6.64
C ALA A 22 2.75 -52.01 7.66
N GLY A 23 2.03 -51.27 8.50
CA GLY A 23 2.52 -50.76 9.77
C GLY A 23 1.56 -49.77 10.37
N ALA A 24 0.47 -50.25 11.01
CA ALA A 24 -0.36 -49.40 11.86
C ALA A 24 0.39 -49.11 13.18
N THR A 25 1.49 -48.36 13.10
CA THR A 25 1.98 -47.62 14.26
C THR A 25 1.15 -46.35 14.31
N ALA A 26 0.55 -46.07 15.47
CA ALA A 26 -0.04 -44.77 15.73
C ALA A 26 1.10 -43.74 15.72
N VAL A 27 1.47 -43.25 14.54
CA VAL A 27 2.24 -42.03 14.40
C VAL A 27 1.33 -40.93 14.91
N ALA A 28 1.56 -40.50 16.15
CA ALA A 28 1.07 -39.23 16.63
C ALA A 28 1.60 -38.19 15.65
N VAL A 29 0.75 -37.78 14.72
CA VAL A 29 1.01 -36.64 13.84
C VAL A 29 1.24 -35.49 14.81
N PRO A 30 2.46 -34.94 14.93
CA PRO A 30 2.61 -33.71 15.67
C PRO A 30 1.72 -32.72 14.94
N ALA A 31 0.67 -32.25 15.61
CA ALA A 31 -0.11 -31.13 15.14
C ALA A 31 0.89 -29.98 15.03
N LEU A 32 1.47 -29.80 13.85
CA LEU A 32 2.25 -28.63 13.53
C LEU A 32 1.28 -27.48 13.75
N ALA A 33 1.47 -26.77 14.86
CA ALA A 33 0.74 -25.55 15.13
C ALA A 33 1.01 -24.64 13.93
N GLN A 34 0.04 -24.60 13.00
CA GLN A 34 0.10 -23.71 11.86
C GLN A 34 -0.10 -22.32 12.45
N THR A 35 1.00 -21.63 12.74
CA THR A 35 0.94 -20.22 13.09
C THR A 35 0.31 -19.51 11.91
N VAL A 36 -0.94 -19.08 12.08
CA VAL A 36 -1.63 -18.27 11.09
C VAL A 36 -0.85 -16.96 11.00
N PHE A 37 -0.16 -16.75 9.88
CA PHE A 37 0.39 -15.45 9.56
C PHE A 37 -0.76 -14.52 9.22
N ILE A 38 -1.14 -13.67 10.18
CA ILE A 38 -2.03 -12.55 9.92
C ILE A 38 -1.13 -11.38 9.47
N PRO A 39 -1.17 -10.96 8.20
CA PRO A 39 -0.41 -9.80 7.79
C PRO A 39 -0.86 -8.58 8.61
N PRO A 40 0.06 -7.65 8.93
CA PRO A 40 -0.32 -6.41 9.59
C PRO A 40 -1.38 -5.68 8.74
N ILE A 41 -2.37 -5.07 9.39
CA ILE A 41 -3.34 -4.22 8.70
C ILE A 41 -2.58 -3.00 8.21
N GLU A 42 -2.54 -2.81 6.90
CA GLU A 42 -1.88 -1.70 6.24
C GLU A 42 -2.91 -0.75 5.62
N PRO A 43 -2.61 0.55 5.49
CA PRO A 43 -3.45 1.44 4.70
C PRO A 43 -3.52 0.92 3.26
N GLU A 44 -4.72 0.83 2.69
CA GLU A 44 -4.87 0.42 1.29
C GLU A 44 -4.20 1.44 0.37
N PRO A 45 -3.21 1.04 -0.46
CA PRO A 45 -2.65 1.92 -1.47
C PRO A 45 -3.71 2.30 -2.49
N GLY A 46 -3.73 3.56 -2.90
CA GLY A 46 -4.68 4.05 -3.89
C GLY A 46 -5.15 5.48 -3.64
N MET A 47 -6.19 5.84 -4.36
CA MET A 47 -6.88 7.12 -4.22
C MET A 47 -8.06 6.97 -3.28
N TRP A 48 -8.09 7.80 -2.24
CA TRP A 48 -9.14 7.88 -1.25
C TRP A 48 -9.88 9.21 -1.42
N ALA A 49 -11.21 9.15 -1.40
CA ALA A 49 -12.07 10.33 -1.36
C ALA A 49 -12.64 10.51 0.05
N PHE A 50 -13.11 11.72 0.34
CA PHE A 50 -13.84 12.00 1.58
C PHE A 50 -15.32 11.64 1.39
N ASP A 51 -15.92 10.92 2.33
CA ASP A 51 -17.28 10.39 2.22
C ASP A 51 -18.32 11.45 1.81
N GLY A 52 -18.25 12.65 2.39
CA GLY A 52 -19.15 13.77 2.09
C GLY A 52 -18.98 14.41 0.71
N GLU A 53 -17.97 13.99 -0.05
CA GLU A 53 -17.59 14.55 -1.36
C GLU A 53 -17.79 13.55 -2.51
N MET A 54 -18.32 12.36 -2.21
CA MET A 54 -18.66 11.33 -3.21
C MET A 54 -19.99 11.62 -3.92
N ASN A 55 -20.07 12.77 -4.59
CA ASN A 55 -21.30 13.27 -5.24
C ASN A 55 -21.14 13.52 -6.76
N GLY A 56 -20.05 13.04 -7.35
CA GLY A 56 -19.75 13.22 -8.78
C GLY A 56 -19.18 14.59 -9.15
N LYS A 57 -19.01 15.50 -8.19
CA LYS A 57 -18.32 16.78 -8.38
C LYS A 57 -16.84 16.65 -8.01
N PRO A 58 -15.97 17.54 -8.53
CA PRO A 58 -14.59 17.63 -8.07
C PRO A 58 -14.53 17.88 -6.56
N GLY A 59 -13.70 17.10 -5.87
CA GLY A 59 -13.50 17.16 -4.43
C GLY A 59 -12.04 16.95 -4.07
N ARG A 60 -11.78 16.91 -2.77
CA ARG A 60 -10.49 16.59 -2.18
C ARG A 60 -10.22 15.10 -2.26
N SER A 61 -8.95 14.74 -2.30
CA SER A 61 -8.52 13.35 -2.27
C SER A 61 -7.18 13.18 -1.57
N LEU A 62 -6.95 11.96 -1.11
CA LEU A 62 -5.69 11.50 -0.57
C LEU A 62 -5.18 10.35 -1.43
N GLN A 63 -3.94 10.44 -1.92
CA GLN A 63 -3.25 9.32 -2.53
C GLN A 63 -2.30 8.70 -1.52
N ILE A 64 -2.37 7.38 -1.38
CA ILE A 64 -1.43 6.60 -0.58
C ILE A 64 -0.67 5.66 -1.51
N ASP A 65 0.65 5.73 -1.49
CA ASP A 65 1.54 4.76 -2.11
C ASP A 65 2.43 4.12 -1.05
N MET A 66 2.65 2.81 -1.19
CA MET A 66 3.49 2.01 -0.31
C MET A 66 4.47 1.18 -1.13
N GLN A 67 5.75 1.35 -0.83
CA GLN A 67 6.83 0.63 -1.49
C GLN A 67 7.60 -0.22 -0.47
N ASN A 68 7.84 -1.48 -0.83
CA ASN A 68 8.63 -2.44 -0.05
C ASN A 68 8.20 -2.56 1.43
N GLY A 69 6.90 -2.39 1.71
CA GLY A 69 6.29 -2.52 3.04
C GLY A 69 6.62 -1.41 4.05
N ARG A 70 7.48 -0.44 3.70
CA ARG A 70 7.98 0.56 4.66
C ARG A 70 8.04 1.98 4.14
N ALA A 71 8.39 2.17 2.87
CA ALA A 71 8.37 3.49 2.27
C ALA A 71 6.92 3.85 1.98
N MET A 72 6.51 5.02 2.42
CA MET A 72 5.15 5.52 2.21
C MET A 72 5.21 6.92 1.62
N ILE A 73 4.36 7.18 0.64
CA ILE A 73 4.11 8.50 0.08
C ILE A 73 2.63 8.78 0.29
N VAL A 74 2.35 9.96 0.84
CA VAL A 74 1.00 10.45 1.07
C VAL A 74 0.87 11.77 0.36
N SER A 75 -0.04 11.86 -0.59
CA SER A 75 -0.31 13.09 -1.33
C SER A 75 -1.74 13.54 -1.07
N TYR A 76 -1.93 14.83 -0.77
CA TYR A 76 -3.24 15.45 -0.68
C TYR A 76 -3.45 16.36 -1.90
N LEU A 77 -4.58 16.16 -2.57
CA LEU A 77 -5.06 17.04 -3.63
C LEU A 77 -6.35 17.69 -3.14
N GLY A 78 -6.39 19.01 -3.14
CA GLY A 78 -7.59 19.71 -2.70
C GLY A 78 -7.53 21.19 -3.00
N TYR A 79 -8.19 21.98 -2.15
CA TYR A 79 -8.37 23.41 -2.35
C TYR A 79 -8.02 24.20 -1.09
N ARG A 80 -7.60 25.45 -1.28
CA ARG A 80 -7.50 26.45 -0.21
C ARG A 80 -8.86 27.07 0.08
N SER A 81 -8.92 27.89 1.13
CA SER A 81 -10.11 28.68 1.47
C SER A 81 -10.54 29.65 0.36
N ASP A 82 -9.61 30.09 -0.49
CA ASP A 82 -9.89 30.93 -1.65
C ASP A 82 -10.34 30.14 -2.89
N GLY A 83 -10.45 28.80 -2.79
CA GLY A 83 -10.85 27.90 -3.88
C GLY A 83 -9.72 27.52 -4.84
N SER A 84 -8.50 28.06 -4.69
CA SER A 84 -7.35 27.65 -5.51
C SER A 84 -6.92 26.21 -5.20
N ALA A 85 -6.51 25.47 -6.22
CA ALA A 85 -6.00 24.11 -6.04
C ALA A 85 -4.68 24.11 -5.24
N VAL A 86 -4.50 23.08 -4.44
CA VAL A 86 -3.27 22.81 -3.69
C VAL A 86 -2.92 21.33 -3.74
N PHE A 87 -1.63 21.07 -3.87
CA PHE A 87 -1.04 19.74 -3.78
C PHE A 87 -0.04 19.73 -2.61
N LEU A 88 -0.22 18.80 -1.68
CA LEU A 88 0.70 18.58 -0.57
C LEU A 88 1.23 17.15 -0.64
N GLN A 89 2.48 16.93 -0.25
CA GLN A 89 3.07 15.60 -0.21
C GLN A 89 3.93 15.39 1.03
N ALA A 90 3.80 14.22 1.64
CA ALA A 90 4.67 13.69 2.65
C ALA A 90 5.26 12.37 2.14
N SER A 91 6.54 12.12 2.40
CA SER A 91 7.16 10.84 2.11
C SER A 91 8.17 10.48 3.18
N GLY A 92 8.38 9.18 3.40
CA GLY A 92 9.35 8.72 4.38
C GLY A 92 9.27 7.22 4.62
N LEU A 93 10.14 6.76 5.52
CA LEU A 93 10.14 5.39 5.99
C LEU A 93 9.35 5.31 7.29
N ARG A 94 8.46 4.32 7.38
CA ARG A 94 7.86 3.94 8.66
C ARG A 94 8.89 3.27 9.55
N ALA A 95 8.68 3.43 10.85
CA ALA A 95 9.38 2.63 11.86
C ALA A 95 9.14 1.14 11.58
N VAL A 96 10.13 0.32 11.90
CA VAL A 96 10.01 -1.14 11.83
C VAL A 96 8.85 -1.56 12.74
N ASP A 97 8.02 -2.48 12.25
CA ASP A 97 6.84 -3.02 12.96
C ASP A 97 5.77 -1.98 13.36
N SER A 98 5.80 -0.79 12.77
CA SER A 98 4.76 0.23 12.95
C SER A 98 3.70 0.16 11.85
N SER A 99 2.44 0.08 12.24
CA SER A 99 1.27 0.28 11.36
C SER A 99 0.91 1.76 11.16
N SER A 100 1.77 2.67 11.60
CA SER A 100 1.58 4.12 11.51
C SER A 100 2.68 4.78 10.68
N PHE A 101 2.28 5.78 9.90
CA PHE A 101 3.17 6.69 9.21
C PHE A 101 3.04 8.09 9.82
N GLN A 102 4.19 8.75 9.95
CA GLN A 102 4.26 10.15 10.34
C GLN A 102 5.14 10.87 9.33
N GLY A 103 4.64 11.99 8.82
CA GLY A 103 5.36 12.81 7.87
C GLY A 103 4.75 14.20 7.81
N THR A 104 5.55 15.17 7.42
CA THR A 104 5.05 16.54 7.25
C THR A 104 4.53 16.71 5.83
N LEU A 105 3.30 17.20 5.70
CA LEU A 105 2.70 17.51 4.41
C LEU A 105 3.24 18.86 3.91
N GLU A 106 4.09 18.78 2.89
CA GLU A 106 4.77 19.92 2.29
C GLU A 106 4.09 20.31 0.98
N GLU A 107 3.89 21.61 0.78
CA GLU A 107 3.44 22.19 -0.47
C GLU A 107 4.64 22.44 -1.40
N PHE A 108 4.48 22.09 -2.68
CA PHE A 108 5.46 22.39 -3.72
C PHE A 108 4.85 23.30 -4.78
N ARG A 109 5.60 24.32 -5.22
CA ARG A 109 5.17 25.30 -6.25
C ARG A 109 6.24 25.50 -7.32
N ASN A 110 5.85 26.23 -8.37
CA ASN A 110 6.75 26.76 -9.40
C ASN A 110 7.57 25.69 -10.15
N GLY A 111 7.11 24.44 -10.16
CA GLY A 111 7.71 23.36 -10.93
C GLY A 111 7.28 23.34 -12.40
N PRO A 112 7.92 22.50 -13.22
CA PRO A 112 7.54 22.34 -14.63
C PRO A 112 6.12 21.81 -14.77
N ALA A 113 5.34 22.40 -15.69
CA ALA A 113 3.98 21.96 -16.00
C ALA A 113 3.96 21.04 -17.24
N ILE A 114 3.06 20.05 -17.24
CA ILE A 114 2.82 19.21 -18.42
C ILE A 114 2.31 20.09 -19.56
N GLY A 115 2.89 19.94 -20.75
CA GLY A 115 2.52 20.73 -21.93
C GLY A 115 3.20 22.10 -22.03
N SER A 116 4.02 22.52 -21.06
CA SER A 116 4.73 23.82 -21.11
C SER A 116 5.98 23.83 -21.99
N GLY A 117 6.32 22.72 -22.65
CA GLY A 117 7.55 22.59 -23.45
C GLY A 117 8.84 22.53 -22.62
N GLY A 118 8.75 22.27 -21.31
CA GLY A 118 9.91 22.10 -20.43
C GLY A 118 10.61 23.39 -20.01
N THR A 119 10.03 24.56 -20.29
CA THR A 119 10.61 25.88 -19.98
C THR A 119 10.32 26.36 -18.54
N GLY A 120 9.83 25.49 -17.66
CA GLY A 120 9.48 25.83 -16.28
C GLY A 120 10.70 25.92 -15.36
N SER A 121 10.58 26.74 -14.30
CA SER A 121 11.53 26.77 -13.18
C SER A 121 11.53 25.43 -12.42
N ASN A 122 12.60 25.18 -11.67
CA ASN A 122 12.62 24.06 -10.73
C ASN A 122 11.55 24.28 -9.65
N GLY A 123 10.86 23.21 -9.27
CA GLY A 123 9.90 23.27 -8.18
C GLY A 123 10.57 23.55 -6.84
N GLU A 124 9.87 24.23 -5.94
CA GLU A 124 10.35 24.61 -4.61
C GLU A 124 9.32 24.29 -3.52
N ARG A 125 9.77 24.12 -2.28
CA ARG A 125 8.86 24.03 -1.12
C ARG A 125 8.30 25.41 -0.82
N ALA A 126 6.98 25.51 -0.77
CA ALA A 126 6.28 26.77 -0.57
C ALA A 126 5.68 26.91 0.83
N ALA A 127 5.21 25.82 1.44
CA ALA A 127 4.56 25.83 2.74
C ALA A 127 4.59 24.44 3.40
N SER A 128 4.44 24.42 4.73
CA SER A 128 4.33 23.19 5.52
C SER A 128 3.05 23.25 6.35
N THR A 129 2.23 22.20 6.28
CA THR A 129 0.97 22.12 7.04
C THR A 129 1.12 21.45 8.41
N GLY A 130 2.35 21.08 8.78
CA GLY A 130 2.64 20.37 10.02
C GLY A 130 2.54 18.85 9.90
N PRO A 131 2.68 18.10 11.02
CA PRO A 131 2.77 16.65 11.00
C PRO A 131 1.41 16.01 10.68
N ALA A 132 1.38 15.17 9.65
CA ALA A 132 0.30 14.25 9.37
C ALA A 132 0.63 12.88 9.95
N ARG A 133 -0.39 12.20 10.50
CA ARG A 133 -0.30 10.85 11.02
C ARG A 133 -1.38 9.99 10.40
N SER A 134 -1.00 8.86 9.82
CA SER A 134 -1.93 7.77 9.48
C SER A 134 -1.67 6.59 10.41
N ARG A 135 -2.73 5.86 10.74
CA ARG A 135 -2.67 4.65 11.58
C ARG A 135 -3.67 3.64 11.04
N SER A 136 -3.21 2.43 10.77
CA SER A 136 -4.12 1.32 10.56
C SER A 136 -4.73 0.86 11.89
N PRO A 137 -6.00 0.45 11.92
CA PRO A 137 -6.57 -0.20 13.09
C PRO A 137 -5.78 -1.48 13.44
N SER A 138 -5.66 -1.79 14.72
CA SER A 138 -5.05 -3.05 15.17
C SER A 138 -6.02 -4.20 14.98
N THR A 139 -5.53 -5.35 14.50
CA THR A 139 -6.31 -6.60 14.49
C THR A 139 -6.66 -6.99 15.94
N PRO A 140 -7.95 -7.21 16.28
CA PRO A 140 -8.30 -7.75 17.60
C PRO A 140 -7.70 -9.15 17.78
N PRO A 141 -7.30 -9.54 19.01
CA PRO A 141 -6.82 -10.89 19.27
C PRO A 141 -7.92 -11.91 18.95
N PRO A 142 -7.56 -13.13 18.51
CA PRO A 142 -8.55 -14.18 18.27
C PRO A 142 -9.33 -14.48 19.56
N PRO A 143 -10.61 -14.92 19.46
CA PRO A 143 -11.38 -15.31 20.64
C PRO A 143 -10.65 -16.43 21.38
N ALA A 144 -10.63 -16.34 22.72
CA ALA A 144 -10.11 -17.42 23.56
C ALA A 144 -10.91 -18.71 23.30
N PRO A 145 -10.27 -19.89 23.37
CA PRO A 145 -10.92 -21.18 23.14
C PRO A 145 -12.06 -21.45 24.12
#